data_AF-A0A0C9UC52-F1
#
_entry.id   AF-A0A0C9UC52-F1
#
_cell.length_a   1.000
_cell.length_b   1.000
_cell.length_c   1.000
_cell.angle_alpha   90.00
_cell.angle_beta   90.00
_cell.angle_gamma   90.00
#
_symmetry.space_group_name_H-M   'P 1'
#
loop_
_entity.id
_entity.type
_entity.pdbx_description
1 polymer ?
#
loop_
_entity_poly.entity_id
_entity_poly.type
_entity_poly.pdbx_seq_one_letter_code
_entity_poly.pdbx_strand_id
1 'polypeptide(L)'
;MSTTTVHTILSIWLHSAQYVNTEIVVARAFTTSQTAEAHKLLFSRIFDIMEQDTGETVHFQYIHGTGYEISMADGHKGQALGLGLFCKELVKNTDWHCKGEPHQRLCDLTPYEHLAHFYHYCFAHFTRNVTGLKNFVSAEVIHAMMSLALAEPLKDLPRTLQIILNGAWLKDKQEGSPFTLRALYQPLSKIPLDIWKVSPTTSNGNKQVHHSINRDGVKLTMLAGIMHGMQYDTRAMRALVVLLEYRIHTRDQAATHFRLVLRTVTRSVSSHDDIIWSLCNQVLEQERAIDHERIAPNRALEAHTQMEPVLAQLQIEEIRLHELFEELRTAQKKGSGQVEIPQFKYTQQI
;
A
#
# COMPACT_ATOMS: atom_id res chain seq x y z
N MET A 1 -19.65 -0.61 -34.55
CA MET A 1 -19.89 0.12 -33.29
C MET A 1 -18.58 0.16 -32.53
N SER A 2 -17.96 1.34 -32.42
CA SER A 2 -16.73 1.53 -31.64
C SER A 2 -17.07 1.35 -30.16
N THR A 3 -16.54 0.32 -29.52
CA THR A 3 -16.64 0.12 -28.07
C THR A 3 -15.76 1.16 -27.38
N THR A 4 -16.34 2.33 -27.09
CA THR A 4 -15.72 3.35 -26.25
C THR A 4 -15.43 2.72 -24.89
N THR A 5 -14.17 2.36 -24.68
CA THR A 5 -13.72 1.67 -23.46
C THR A 5 -13.56 2.72 -22.37
N VAL A 6 -14.23 2.52 -21.23
CA VAL A 6 -14.02 3.36 -20.05
C VAL A 6 -12.61 3.07 -19.53
N HIS A 7 -11.76 4.09 -19.49
CA HIS A 7 -10.35 3.93 -19.14
C HIS A 7 -10.10 4.07 -17.62
N THR A 8 -10.92 4.85 -16.93
CA THR A 8 -10.78 5.07 -15.47
C THR A 8 -12.14 5.36 -14.83
N ILE A 9 -12.40 4.75 -13.67
CA ILE A 9 -13.47 5.13 -12.75
C ILE A 9 -12.83 5.91 -11.61
N LEU A 10 -13.05 7.22 -11.54
CA LEU A 10 -12.69 8.00 -10.37
C LEU A 10 -13.86 7.94 -9.38
N SER A 11 -13.63 7.36 -8.21
CA SER A 11 -14.55 7.44 -7.07
C SER A 11 -13.91 8.33 -6.02
N ILE A 12 -14.61 9.40 -5.64
CA ILE A 12 -14.19 10.28 -4.55
C ILE A 12 -14.91 9.82 -3.30
N TRP A 13 -14.14 9.72 -2.22
CA TRP A 13 -14.59 9.22 -0.93
C TRP A 13 -14.49 10.31 0.11
N LEU A 14 -15.54 10.44 0.92
CA LEU A 14 -15.46 11.14 2.19
C LEU A 14 -15.42 10.10 3.32
N HIS A 15 -14.46 10.26 4.23
CA HIS A 15 -14.41 9.50 5.47
C HIS A 15 -15.08 10.31 6.57
N SER A 16 -16.24 9.88 7.07
CA SER A 16 -16.92 10.53 8.18
C SER A 16 -16.48 9.90 9.51
N ALA A 17 -15.44 10.44 10.14
CA ALA A 17 -14.96 9.95 11.43
C ALA A 17 -15.96 10.18 12.59
N GLN A 18 -16.88 11.15 12.45
CA GLN A 18 -17.72 11.61 13.56
C GLN A 18 -18.94 10.75 13.87
N TYR A 19 -19.44 9.93 12.94
CA TYR A 19 -20.70 9.18 13.18
C TYR A 19 -20.69 7.74 12.70
N VAL A 20 -19.99 7.43 11.61
CA VAL A 20 -19.98 6.09 11.01
C VAL A 20 -18.63 5.85 10.36
N ASN A 21 -17.85 4.88 10.84
CA ASN A 21 -16.58 4.47 10.22
C ASN A 21 -16.86 3.79 8.86
N THR A 22 -17.27 4.59 7.87
CA THR A 22 -17.79 4.19 6.57
C THR A 22 -17.37 5.22 5.53
N GLU A 23 -16.98 4.72 4.37
CA GLU A 23 -16.65 5.53 3.20
C GLU A 23 -17.90 5.69 2.33
N ILE A 24 -18.16 6.92 1.88
CA ILE A 24 -19.30 7.25 1.03
C ILE A 24 -18.78 7.69 -0.33
N VAL A 25 -19.34 7.12 -1.41
CA VAL A 25 -19.13 7.62 -2.78
C VAL A 25 -19.86 8.94 -2.89
N VAL A 26 -19.14 10.04 -3.17
CA VAL A 26 -19.81 11.32 -3.48
C VAL A 26 -19.99 11.55 -4.96
N ALA A 27 -19.12 10.97 -5.80
CA ALA A 27 -19.19 11.10 -7.23
C ALA A 27 -18.59 9.88 -7.94
N ARG A 28 -19.19 9.52 -9.08
CA ARG A 28 -18.64 8.56 -10.03
C ARG A 28 -18.36 9.25 -11.34
N ALA A 29 -17.09 9.24 -11.71
CA ALA A 29 -16.63 9.83 -12.95
C ALA A 29 -16.13 8.74 -13.90
N PHE A 30 -16.67 8.74 -15.11
CA PHE A 30 -16.25 7.85 -16.19
C PHE A 30 -15.50 8.69 -17.23
N THR A 31 -14.25 8.34 -17.50
CA THR A 31 -13.44 9.01 -18.52
C THR A 31 -12.94 8.03 -19.57
N THR A 32 -12.85 8.53 -20.81
CA THR A 32 -12.27 7.84 -21.96
C THR A 32 -10.85 8.32 -22.27
N SER A 33 -10.34 9.28 -21.51
CA SER A 33 -8.99 9.82 -21.64
C SER A 33 -8.25 9.71 -20.30
N GLN A 34 -6.97 9.37 -20.38
CA GLN A 34 -6.06 9.30 -19.24
C GLN A 34 -5.10 10.50 -19.16
N THR A 35 -5.24 11.51 -20.03
CA THR A 35 -4.36 12.69 -20.04
C THR A 35 -4.57 13.58 -18.81
N ALA A 36 -3.58 14.41 -18.50
CA ALA A 36 -3.67 15.33 -17.37
C ALA A 36 -4.76 16.40 -17.56
N GLU A 37 -4.96 16.86 -18.80
CA GLU A 37 -5.96 17.85 -19.17
C GLU A 37 -7.37 17.29 -18.98
N ALA A 38 -7.60 16.03 -19.36
CA ALA A 38 -8.86 15.36 -19.15
C ALA A 38 -9.17 15.22 -17.65
N HIS A 39 -8.18 14.86 -16.83
CA HIS A 39 -8.34 14.80 -15.38
C HIS A 39 -8.53 16.18 -14.75
N LYS A 40 -7.83 17.23 -15.23
CA LYS A 40 -8.06 18.62 -14.78
C LYS A 40 -9.52 19.01 -15.01
N LEU A 41 -10.04 18.79 -16.23
CA LEU A 41 -11.43 19.06 -16.57
C LEU A 41 -12.38 18.26 -15.67
N LEU A 42 -12.05 16.99 -15.41
CA LEU A 42 -12.84 16.13 -14.54
C LEU A 42 -12.93 16.70 -13.11
N PHE A 43 -11.80 17.08 -12.51
CA PHE A 43 -11.77 17.68 -11.19
C PHE A 43 -12.55 19.01 -11.15
N SER A 44 -12.36 19.88 -12.15
CA SER A 44 -13.14 21.12 -12.27
C SER A 44 -14.63 20.82 -12.26
N ARG A 45 -15.11 19.90 -13.11
CA ARG A 45 -16.54 19.57 -13.17
C ARG A 45 -17.08 18.98 -11.87
N ILE A 46 -16.32 18.13 -11.22
CA ILE A 46 -16.73 17.56 -9.93
C ILE A 46 -16.91 18.67 -8.88
N PHE A 47 -15.94 19.58 -8.77
CA PHE A 47 -16.01 20.66 -7.80
C PHE A 47 -17.05 21.73 -8.17
N ASP A 48 -17.25 22.01 -9.46
CA ASP A 48 -18.33 22.87 -9.95
C ASP A 48 -19.72 22.31 -9.56
N ILE A 49 -19.91 21.00 -9.70
CA ILE A 49 -21.17 20.33 -9.31
C ILE A 49 -21.33 20.37 -7.79
N MET A 50 -20.26 20.08 -7.04
CA MET A 50 -20.29 20.16 -5.58
C MET A 50 -20.67 21.56 -5.10
N GLU A 51 -20.14 22.62 -5.71
CA GLU A 51 -20.49 24.00 -5.41
C GLU A 51 -21.95 24.31 -5.75
N GLN A 52 -22.45 23.83 -6.90
CA GLN A 52 -23.86 23.99 -7.27
C GLN A 52 -24.82 23.30 -6.29
N ASP A 53 -24.44 22.11 -5.80
CA ASP A 53 -25.27 21.31 -4.90
C ASP A 53 -25.24 21.82 -3.45
N THR A 54 -24.10 22.35 -3.00
CA THR A 54 -23.87 22.73 -1.58
C THR A 54 -23.84 24.23 -1.33
N GLY A 55 -23.60 25.04 -2.36
CA GLY A 55 -23.27 26.46 -2.23
C GLY A 55 -21.85 26.73 -1.71
N GLU A 56 -21.03 25.70 -1.49
CA GLU A 56 -19.67 25.83 -0.98
C GLU A 56 -18.62 25.46 -2.03
N THR A 57 -17.62 26.33 -2.20
CA THR A 57 -16.48 26.06 -3.07
C THR A 57 -15.53 25.03 -2.45
N VAL A 58 -14.77 24.34 -3.31
CA VAL A 58 -13.72 23.43 -2.85
C VAL A 58 -12.61 24.19 -2.10
N HIS A 59 -12.35 23.77 -0.87
CA HIS A 59 -11.24 24.28 -0.08
C HIS A 59 -10.21 23.18 0.18
N PHE A 60 -8.93 23.49 -0.05
CA PHE A 60 -7.79 22.69 0.42
C PHE A 60 -7.14 23.39 1.61
N GLN A 61 -6.80 22.63 2.65
CA GLN A 61 -6.29 23.19 3.89
C GLN A 61 -4.98 23.97 3.70
N TYR A 62 -4.10 23.50 2.82
CA TYR A 62 -2.83 24.19 2.56
C TYR A 62 -2.99 25.50 1.77
N ILE A 63 -4.06 25.63 0.98
CA ILE A 63 -4.38 26.85 0.20
C ILE A 63 -5.19 27.82 1.06
N HIS A 64 -6.28 27.36 1.65
CA HIS A 64 -7.30 28.21 2.26
C HIS A 64 -7.31 28.17 3.79
N GLY A 65 -6.58 27.23 4.40
CA GLY A 65 -6.59 27.00 5.85
C GLY A 65 -7.69 26.05 6.34
N THR A 66 -8.61 25.63 5.48
CA THR A 66 -9.71 24.71 5.78
C THR A 66 -9.97 23.75 4.62
N GLY A 67 -10.77 22.70 4.86
CA GLY A 67 -11.19 21.75 3.82
C GLY A 67 -10.26 20.53 3.71
N TYR A 68 -10.04 20.05 2.48
CA TYR A 68 -9.31 18.81 2.23
C TYR A 68 -7.85 18.90 2.68
N GLU A 69 -7.45 18.00 3.58
CA GLU A 69 -6.09 17.90 4.12
C GLU A 69 -5.22 16.93 3.31
N ILE A 70 -5.81 15.82 2.84
CA ILE A 70 -5.14 14.78 2.07
C ILE A 70 -6.01 14.33 0.89
N SER A 71 -5.36 14.11 -0.26
CA SER A 71 -5.91 13.35 -1.38
C SER A 71 -5.14 12.04 -1.52
N MET A 72 -5.79 10.92 -1.18
CA MET A 72 -5.20 9.59 -1.34
C MET A 72 -5.55 8.99 -2.69
N ALA A 73 -4.54 8.58 -3.46
CA ALA A 73 -4.75 8.06 -4.81
C ALA A 73 -3.81 6.90 -5.17
N ASP A 74 -4.11 6.20 -6.26
CA ASP A 74 -3.41 5.00 -6.72
C ASP A 74 -2.05 5.27 -7.41
N GLY A 75 -1.69 6.55 -7.57
CA GLY A 75 -0.45 6.98 -8.21
C GLY A 75 -0.53 7.08 -9.74
N HIS A 76 -1.72 7.13 -10.33
CA HIS A 76 -1.87 7.38 -11.77
C HIS A 76 -1.35 8.76 -12.18
N LYS A 77 -0.40 8.81 -13.13
CA LYS A 77 0.34 10.02 -13.52
C LYS A 77 -0.57 11.15 -14.01
N GLY A 78 -1.48 10.83 -14.93
CA GLY A 78 -2.42 11.81 -15.48
C GLY A 78 -3.39 12.35 -14.44
N GLN A 79 -3.79 11.52 -13.46
CA GLN A 79 -4.69 11.92 -12.40
C GLN A 79 -3.99 12.88 -11.42
N ALA A 80 -2.77 12.52 -10.99
CA ALA A 80 -1.96 13.36 -10.13
C ALA A 80 -1.68 14.73 -10.79
N LEU A 81 -1.16 14.73 -12.02
CA LEU A 81 -0.87 15.98 -12.73
C LEU A 81 -2.13 16.81 -12.99
N GLY A 82 -3.25 16.18 -13.36
CA GLY A 82 -4.53 16.86 -13.55
C GLY A 82 -5.04 17.56 -12.28
N LEU A 83 -4.87 16.92 -11.11
CA LEU A 83 -5.21 17.51 -9.82
C LEU A 83 -4.27 18.68 -9.46
N GLY A 84 -2.98 18.55 -9.73
CA GLY A 84 -2.02 19.64 -9.56
C GLY A 84 -2.31 20.84 -10.47
N LEU A 85 -2.72 20.58 -11.73
CA LEU A 85 -3.14 21.62 -12.68
C LEU A 85 -4.43 22.32 -12.23
N PHE A 86 -5.36 21.57 -11.65
CA PHE A 86 -6.57 22.14 -11.04
C PHE A 86 -6.20 23.09 -9.89
N CYS A 87 -5.31 22.67 -8.98
CA CYS A 87 -4.87 23.52 -7.88
C CYS A 87 -4.18 24.80 -8.37
N LYS A 88 -3.34 24.69 -9.41
CA LYS A 88 -2.69 25.85 -10.03
C LYS A 88 -3.70 26.84 -10.61
N GLU A 89 -4.75 26.33 -11.27
CA GLU A 89 -5.86 27.14 -11.79
C GLU A 89 -6.61 27.85 -10.66
N LEU A 90 -6.86 27.15 -9.56
CA LEU A 90 -7.60 27.66 -8.40
C LEU A 90 -6.95 28.89 -7.78
N VAL A 91 -5.61 28.92 -7.74
CA VAL A 91 -4.85 30.02 -7.12
C VAL A 91 -4.31 31.06 -8.10
N LYS A 92 -4.58 30.93 -9.42
CA LYS A 92 -3.93 31.71 -10.48
C LYS A 92 -4.07 33.23 -10.34
N ASN A 93 -5.18 33.69 -9.76
CA ASN A 93 -5.52 35.10 -9.60
C ASN A 93 -5.45 35.54 -8.12
N THR A 94 -4.65 34.85 -7.31
CA THR A 94 -4.51 35.14 -5.88
C THR A 94 -3.08 35.61 -5.57
N ASP A 95 -2.96 36.48 -4.56
CA ASP A 95 -1.68 36.86 -3.95
C ASP A 95 -1.41 36.05 -2.67
N TRP A 96 -2.03 34.88 -2.55
CA TRP A 96 -1.88 34.02 -1.37
C TRP A 96 -0.50 33.38 -1.36
N HIS A 97 0.06 33.25 -0.15
CA HIS A 97 1.37 32.67 0.08
C HIS A 97 1.25 31.33 0.79
N CYS A 98 2.22 30.46 0.54
CA CYS A 98 2.30 29.18 1.23
C CYS A 98 2.52 29.41 2.74
N LYS A 99 1.68 28.81 3.59
CA LYS A 99 1.84 28.93 5.05
C LYS A 99 3.18 28.40 5.55
N GLY A 100 3.67 27.29 4.97
CA GLY A 100 4.94 26.68 5.35
C GLY A 100 6.16 27.40 4.76
N GLU A 101 5.98 28.14 3.66
CA GLU A 101 7.05 28.89 2.98
C GLU A 101 6.50 30.28 2.60
N PRO A 102 6.46 31.22 3.55
CA PRO A 102 5.79 32.52 3.35
C PRO A 102 6.34 33.37 2.20
N HIS A 103 7.56 33.08 1.74
CA HIS A 103 8.19 33.76 0.59
C HIS A 103 7.71 33.24 -0.77
N GLN A 104 7.01 32.10 -0.79
CA GLN A 104 6.55 31.46 -2.02
C GLN A 104 5.06 31.73 -2.22
N ARG A 105 4.72 32.42 -3.30
CA ARG A 105 3.32 32.61 -3.71
C ARG A 105 2.75 31.28 -4.20
N LEU A 106 1.49 31.02 -3.87
CA LEU A 106 0.82 29.79 -4.31
C LEU A 106 0.68 29.72 -5.84
N CYS A 107 0.44 30.85 -6.51
CA CYS A 107 0.33 30.92 -7.97
C CYS A 107 1.62 30.57 -8.73
N ASP A 108 2.77 30.70 -8.08
CA ASP A 108 4.08 30.45 -8.68
C ASP A 108 4.47 28.97 -8.59
N LEU A 109 3.75 28.19 -7.80
CA LEU A 109 3.97 26.75 -7.68
C LEU A 109 3.70 26.02 -9.00
N THR A 110 4.53 25.04 -9.29
CA THR A 110 4.27 24.04 -10.32
C THR A 110 3.13 23.10 -9.87
N PRO A 111 2.46 22.42 -10.81
CA PRO A 111 1.44 21.43 -10.47
C PRO A 111 1.92 20.36 -9.48
N TYR A 112 3.16 19.90 -9.61
CA TYR A 112 3.73 18.87 -8.72
C TYR A 112 4.12 19.44 -7.34
N GLU A 113 4.47 20.72 -7.25
CA GLU A 113 4.69 21.37 -5.96
C GLU A 113 3.40 21.52 -5.18
N HIS A 114 2.27 21.84 -5.85
CA HIS A 114 0.96 21.77 -5.20
C HIS A 114 0.66 20.40 -4.61
N LEU A 115 0.90 19.32 -5.37
CA LEU A 115 0.67 17.96 -4.87
C LEU A 115 1.50 17.62 -3.63
N ALA A 116 2.70 18.20 -3.48
CA ALA A 116 3.55 17.95 -2.31
C ALA A 116 2.88 18.33 -0.97
N HIS A 117 1.86 19.20 -0.99
CA HIS A 117 1.18 19.67 0.22
C HIS A 117 0.03 18.79 0.70
N PHE A 118 -0.48 17.86 -0.12
CA PHE A 118 -1.68 17.09 0.25
C PHE A 118 -1.85 15.75 -0.48
N TYR A 119 -1.07 15.46 -1.54
CA TYR A 119 -1.20 14.20 -2.28
C TYR A 119 -0.45 13.09 -1.56
N HIS A 120 -1.17 12.05 -1.16
CA HIS A 120 -0.63 10.90 -0.45
C HIS A 120 -0.81 9.64 -1.31
N TYR A 121 0.28 8.94 -1.59
CA TYR A 121 0.23 7.72 -2.39
C TYR A 121 -0.43 6.62 -1.55
N CYS A 122 -1.45 5.97 -2.10
CA CYS A 122 -2.08 4.83 -1.46
C CYS A 122 -1.06 3.69 -1.27
N PHE A 123 -0.59 3.50 -0.03
CA PHE A 123 0.42 2.51 0.33
C PHE A 123 0.06 1.10 -0.14
N ALA A 124 -1.24 0.79 -0.18
CA ALA A 124 -1.72 -0.52 -0.56
C ALA A 124 -1.72 -0.74 -2.10
N HIS A 125 -1.78 0.32 -2.91
CA HIS A 125 -1.50 0.26 -4.36
C HIS A 125 0.01 0.22 -4.59
N PHE A 126 0.76 1.03 -3.85
CA PHE A 126 2.22 1.00 -3.87
C PHE A 126 2.77 -0.40 -3.59
N THR A 127 2.37 -1.02 -2.46
CA THR A 127 2.79 -2.37 -2.06
C THR A 127 2.49 -3.41 -3.13
N ARG A 128 1.30 -3.36 -3.75
CA ARG A 128 0.92 -4.25 -4.85
C ARG A 128 1.83 -4.06 -6.07
N ASN A 129 2.08 -2.81 -6.45
CA ASN A 129 2.95 -2.47 -7.57
C ASN A 129 4.38 -2.96 -7.32
N VAL A 130 4.92 -2.74 -6.12
CA VAL A 130 6.27 -3.20 -5.73
C VAL A 130 6.32 -4.73 -5.68
N THR A 131 5.33 -5.39 -5.08
CA THR A 131 5.29 -6.86 -4.99
C THR A 131 5.14 -7.51 -6.37
N GLY A 132 4.48 -6.83 -7.32
CA GLY A 132 4.44 -7.26 -8.72
C GLY A 132 5.81 -7.31 -9.40
N LEU A 133 6.81 -6.60 -8.85
CA LEU A 133 8.19 -6.59 -9.35
C LEU A 133 9.07 -7.69 -8.74
N LYS A 134 8.57 -8.48 -7.77
CA LYS A 134 9.38 -9.45 -7.01
C LYS A 134 10.13 -10.48 -7.86
N ASN A 135 9.64 -10.76 -9.07
CA ASN A 135 10.27 -11.71 -10.00
C ASN A 135 11.31 -11.06 -10.92
N PHE A 136 11.41 -9.73 -10.91
CA PHE A 136 12.25 -8.94 -11.83
C PHE A 136 13.40 -8.21 -11.12
N VAL A 137 13.33 -8.08 -9.80
CA VAL A 137 14.33 -7.37 -8.99
C VAL A 137 14.64 -8.17 -7.72
N SER A 138 15.81 -7.94 -7.12
CA SER A 138 16.23 -8.65 -5.92
C SER A 138 15.37 -8.28 -4.70
N ALA A 139 15.34 -9.16 -3.70
CA ALA A 139 14.66 -8.90 -2.44
C ALA A 139 15.19 -7.63 -1.73
N GLU A 140 16.49 -7.35 -1.85
CA GLU A 140 17.12 -6.13 -1.34
C GLU A 140 16.52 -4.87 -1.98
N VAL A 141 16.33 -4.87 -3.31
CA VAL A 141 15.70 -3.76 -4.04
C VAL A 141 14.24 -3.60 -3.61
N ILE A 142 13.48 -4.70 -3.49
CA ILE A 142 12.11 -4.66 -2.99
C ILE A 142 12.05 -4.04 -1.59
N HIS A 143 12.93 -4.45 -0.68
CA HIS A 143 12.99 -3.91 0.68
C HIS A 143 13.30 -2.41 0.67
N ALA A 144 14.29 -1.98 -0.13
CA ALA A 144 14.63 -0.57 -0.30
C ALA A 144 13.48 0.26 -0.89
N MET A 145 12.73 -0.28 -1.86
CA MET A 145 11.52 0.35 -2.38
C MET A 145 10.47 0.50 -1.29
N MET A 146 10.18 -0.57 -0.55
CA MET A 146 9.20 -0.55 0.52
C MET A 146 9.56 0.43 1.65
N SER A 147 10.85 0.60 1.96
CA SER A 147 11.30 1.55 2.97
C SER A 147 11.10 3.03 2.59
N LEU A 148 10.79 3.35 1.33
CA LEU A 148 10.42 4.72 0.95
C LEU A 148 9.03 5.13 1.46
N ALA A 149 8.17 4.17 1.81
CA ALA A 149 6.82 4.44 2.31
C ALA A 149 6.79 4.65 3.84
N LEU A 150 7.71 5.46 4.36
CA LEU A 150 7.85 5.74 5.79
C LEU A 150 7.50 7.20 6.11
N ALA A 151 6.93 7.39 7.31
CA ALA A 151 6.75 8.71 7.89
C ALA A 151 8.03 9.23 8.54
N GLU A 152 8.93 8.34 8.95
CA GLU A 152 10.17 8.72 9.63
C GLU A 152 11.35 8.81 8.65
N PRO A 153 12.32 9.72 8.92
CA PRO A 153 13.51 9.81 8.11
C PRO A 153 14.31 8.51 8.07
N LEU A 154 14.60 8.03 6.86
CA LEU A 154 15.60 7.00 6.61
C LEU A 154 16.98 7.49 7.04
N LYS A 155 17.74 6.62 7.71
CA LYS A 155 19.12 6.90 8.15
C LYS A 155 20.03 7.30 6.98
N ASP A 156 19.85 6.68 5.82
CA ASP A 156 20.61 6.96 4.60
C ASP A 156 19.71 6.86 3.36
N LEU A 157 19.00 7.95 3.07
CA LEU A 157 18.18 8.07 1.86
C LEU A 157 19.03 7.95 0.58
N PRO A 158 20.19 8.62 0.42
CA PRO A 158 21.04 8.46 -0.76
C PRO A 158 21.40 7.01 -1.05
N ARG A 159 21.83 6.24 -0.04
CA ARG A 159 22.15 4.82 -0.19
C ARG A 159 20.92 4.00 -0.58
N THR A 160 19.77 4.27 0.04
CA THR A 160 18.51 3.61 -0.32
C THR A 160 18.15 3.86 -1.79
N LEU A 161 18.25 5.11 -2.24
CA LEU A 161 18.02 5.45 -3.65
C LEU A 161 19.04 4.79 -4.57
N GLN A 162 20.31 4.68 -4.16
CA GLN A 162 21.35 3.99 -4.91
C GLN A 162 21.06 2.49 -5.09
N ILE A 163 20.57 1.82 -4.05
CA ILE A 163 20.15 0.40 -4.13
C ILE A 163 19.04 0.24 -5.17
N ILE A 164 18.08 1.17 -5.21
CA ILE A 164 16.95 1.14 -6.16
C ILE A 164 17.39 1.56 -7.58
N LEU A 165 18.47 2.34 -7.71
CA LEU A 165 18.92 2.99 -8.96
C LEU A 165 19.30 2.01 -10.07
N ASN A 166 19.58 0.75 -9.73
CA ASN A 166 19.85 -0.31 -10.70
C ASN A 166 18.60 -0.75 -11.48
N GLY A 167 17.42 -0.17 -11.21
CA GLY A 167 16.17 -0.45 -11.91
C GLY A 167 15.61 0.76 -12.68
N ALA A 168 14.97 0.50 -13.82
CA ALA A 168 14.21 1.50 -14.60
C ALA A 168 13.08 2.18 -13.80
N TRP A 169 12.69 1.60 -12.66
CA TRP A 169 11.62 2.10 -11.80
C TRP A 169 11.94 3.47 -11.19
N LEU A 170 13.13 3.68 -10.61
CA LEU A 170 13.44 4.96 -9.95
C LEU A 170 13.50 6.11 -10.95
N LYS A 171 14.09 5.85 -12.12
CA LYS A 171 14.17 6.80 -13.23
C LYS A 171 12.76 7.21 -13.69
N ASP A 172 11.85 6.24 -13.86
CA ASP A 172 10.43 6.51 -14.16
C ASP A 172 9.75 7.39 -13.08
N LYS A 173 10.11 7.21 -11.81
CA LYS A 173 9.56 8.01 -10.70
C LYS A 173 10.14 9.41 -10.63
N GLN A 174 11.41 9.59 -10.97
CA GLN A 174 12.06 10.90 -10.97
C GLN A 174 11.66 11.73 -12.19
N GLU A 175 11.68 11.14 -13.39
CA GLU A 175 11.43 11.86 -14.65
C GLU A 175 9.94 11.87 -15.01
N GLY A 176 9.27 10.72 -14.90
CA GLY A 176 7.90 10.54 -15.39
C GLY A 176 6.81 10.78 -14.35
N SER A 177 7.13 10.79 -13.06
CA SER A 177 6.14 10.98 -11.99
C SER A 177 6.75 11.62 -10.74
N PRO A 178 7.29 12.84 -10.85
CA PRO A 178 8.12 13.48 -9.81
C PRO A 178 7.38 13.72 -8.48
N PHE A 179 6.05 13.63 -8.47
CA PHE A 179 5.26 13.65 -7.24
C PHE A 179 5.46 12.39 -6.37
N THR A 180 5.87 11.27 -6.95
CA THR A 180 5.82 9.94 -6.31
C THR A 180 6.60 9.88 -5.00
N LEU A 181 7.84 10.39 -4.98
CA LEU A 181 8.66 10.35 -3.76
C LEU A 181 8.05 11.21 -2.65
N ARG A 182 7.59 12.43 -2.98
CA ARG A 182 6.95 13.33 -2.01
C ARG A 182 5.59 12.81 -1.51
N ALA A 183 4.94 11.97 -2.32
CA ALA A 183 3.68 11.32 -1.98
C ALA A 183 3.86 10.02 -1.19
N LEU A 184 5.05 9.40 -1.20
CA LEU A 184 5.35 8.17 -0.47
C LEU A 184 6.12 8.42 0.83
N TYR A 185 6.98 9.44 0.84
CA TYR A 185 7.95 9.67 1.90
C TYR A 185 7.74 11.03 2.56
N GLN A 186 7.26 11.01 3.80
CA GLN A 186 6.83 12.22 4.52
C GLN A 186 7.94 13.28 4.63
N PRO A 187 9.21 12.95 4.88
CA PRO A 187 10.26 13.98 5.00
C PRO A 187 10.53 14.78 3.71
N LEU A 188 10.13 14.27 2.54
CA LEU A 188 10.15 15.01 1.28
C LEU A 188 8.81 15.64 0.92
N SER A 189 7.75 15.28 1.67
CA SER A 189 6.43 15.86 1.57
C SER A 189 6.37 17.22 2.29
N LYS A 190 5.41 18.04 1.89
CA LYS A 190 5.03 19.26 2.62
C LYS A 190 3.74 19.05 3.44
N ILE A 191 3.24 17.81 3.52
CA ILE A 191 2.13 17.42 4.39
C ILE A 191 2.63 17.39 5.85
N PRO A 192 1.96 18.08 6.80
CA PRO A 192 2.28 18.03 8.22
C PRO A 192 2.31 16.59 8.77
N LEU A 193 3.25 16.31 9.68
CA LEU A 193 3.51 14.94 10.18
C LEU A 193 2.30 14.34 10.90
N ASP A 194 1.57 15.15 11.65
CA ASP A 194 0.33 14.77 12.33
C ASP A 194 -0.73 14.35 11.31
N ILE A 195 -0.96 15.15 10.28
CA ILE A 195 -1.91 14.87 9.18
C ILE A 195 -1.47 13.60 8.42
N TRP A 196 -0.17 13.46 8.13
CA TRP A 196 0.37 12.27 7.48
C TRP A 196 0.12 10.99 8.29
N LYS A 197 0.40 11.02 9.60
CA LYS A 197 0.27 9.86 10.49
C LYS A 197 -1.18 9.45 10.73
N VAL A 198 -2.14 10.39 10.73
CA VAL A 198 -3.57 10.07 10.83
C VAL A 198 -4.18 9.62 9.51
N SER A 199 -3.50 9.86 8.38
CA SER A 199 -3.93 9.37 7.08
C SER A 199 -4.03 7.84 7.08
N PRO A 200 -5.15 7.25 6.64
CA PRO A 200 -5.29 5.81 6.62
C PRO A 200 -4.26 5.18 5.66
N THR A 201 -3.20 4.59 6.21
CA THR A 201 -2.15 3.90 5.43
C THR A 201 -2.67 2.62 4.76
N THR A 202 -3.86 2.15 5.13
CA THR A 202 -4.46 0.96 4.53
C THR A 202 -5.70 1.34 3.74
N SER A 203 -5.71 0.99 2.46
CA SER A 203 -6.84 1.19 1.57
C SER A 203 -7.95 0.16 1.81
N ASN A 204 -8.10 -0.40 3.01
CA ASN A 204 -9.06 -1.49 3.21
C ASN A 204 -10.47 -1.01 2.90
N GLY A 205 -10.80 0.24 3.23
CA GLY A 205 -12.03 0.86 2.77
C GLY A 205 -12.02 1.07 1.26
N ASN A 206 -11.12 1.90 0.70
CA ASN A 206 -11.10 2.18 -0.76
C ASN A 206 -11.09 0.90 -1.64
N LYS A 207 -10.28 -0.12 -1.27
CA LYS A 207 -10.28 -1.45 -1.93
C LYS A 207 -11.57 -2.22 -1.69
N GLN A 208 -12.16 -2.19 -0.49
CA GLN A 208 -13.47 -2.79 -0.26
C GLN A 208 -14.53 -2.15 -1.13
N VAL A 209 -14.49 -0.84 -1.35
CA VAL A 209 -15.51 -0.24 -2.20
C VAL A 209 -15.28 -0.55 -3.67
N HIS A 210 -14.04 -0.46 -4.16
CA HIS A 210 -13.70 -0.99 -5.49
C HIS A 210 -14.16 -2.45 -5.67
N HIS A 211 -13.88 -3.31 -4.69
CA HIS A 211 -14.28 -4.71 -4.73
C HIS A 211 -15.80 -4.90 -4.69
N SER A 212 -16.51 -4.15 -3.85
CA SER A 212 -17.97 -4.25 -3.71
C SER A 212 -18.69 -3.80 -4.97
N ILE A 213 -18.15 -2.79 -5.67
CA ILE A 213 -18.64 -2.36 -6.99
C ILE A 213 -18.31 -3.41 -8.06
N ASN A 214 -17.08 -3.93 -8.08
CA ASN A 214 -16.67 -4.93 -9.05
C ASN A 214 -17.50 -6.23 -8.95
N ARG A 215 -18.07 -6.54 -7.78
CA ARG A 215 -19.02 -7.65 -7.61
C ARG A 215 -20.30 -7.46 -8.41
N ASP A 216 -20.73 -6.23 -8.65
CA ASP A 216 -21.90 -5.91 -9.48
C ASP A 216 -21.59 -5.97 -10.99
N GLY A 217 -20.33 -6.18 -11.35
CA GLY A 217 -19.88 -6.38 -12.73
C GLY A 217 -18.62 -5.58 -13.07
N VAL A 218 -17.71 -6.20 -13.81
CA VAL A 218 -16.55 -5.55 -14.45
C VAL A 218 -16.66 -5.66 -15.97
N LYS A 219 -15.99 -4.78 -16.71
CA LYS A 219 -15.99 -4.76 -18.20
C LYS A 219 -17.38 -4.53 -18.81
N LEU A 220 -18.18 -3.69 -18.17
CA LEU A 220 -19.49 -3.29 -18.64
C LEU A 220 -19.40 -2.22 -19.75
N THR A 221 -20.45 -2.11 -20.57
CA THR A 221 -20.63 -0.93 -21.43
C THR A 221 -20.76 0.33 -20.57
N MET A 222 -20.45 1.52 -21.11
CA MET A 222 -20.52 2.77 -20.32
C MET A 222 -21.91 2.98 -19.68
N LEU A 223 -22.98 2.75 -20.44
CA LEU A 223 -24.36 2.84 -19.92
C LEU A 223 -24.60 1.84 -18.79
N ALA A 224 -24.21 0.58 -18.97
CA ALA A 224 -24.35 -0.43 -17.93
C ALA A 224 -23.52 -0.08 -16.69
N GLY A 225 -22.29 0.41 -16.86
CA GLY A 225 -21.45 0.90 -15.75
C GLY A 225 -22.10 2.03 -14.95
N ILE A 226 -22.71 3.00 -15.64
CA ILE A 226 -23.46 4.10 -15.00
C ILE A 226 -24.67 3.56 -14.22
N MET A 227 -25.48 2.70 -14.86
CA MET A 227 -26.68 2.15 -14.22
C MET A 227 -26.35 1.28 -13.01
N HIS A 228 -25.36 0.39 -13.12
CA HIS A 228 -24.91 -0.46 -12.00
C HIS A 228 -24.30 0.38 -10.87
N GLY A 229 -23.49 1.39 -11.19
CA GLY A 229 -22.95 2.33 -10.21
C GLY A 229 -24.04 3.05 -9.43
N MET A 230 -25.03 3.61 -10.13
CA MET A 230 -26.18 4.29 -9.53
C MET A 230 -26.99 3.36 -8.62
N GLN A 231 -27.23 2.12 -9.06
CA GLN A 231 -27.95 1.13 -8.25
C GLN A 231 -27.17 0.76 -6.97
N TYR A 232 -25.86 0.58 -7.07
CA TYR A 232 -24.99 0.34 -5.92
C TYR A 232 -25.06 1.51 -4.93
N ASP A 233 -24.88 2.75 -5.41
CA ASP A 233 -24.89 3.95 -4.57
C ASP A 233 -26.25 4.13 -3.88
N THR A 234 -27.35 3.87 -4.59
CA THR A 234 -28.70 3.90 -4.02
C THR A 234 -28.85 2.89 -2.87
N ARG A 235 -28.33 1.66 -3.03
CA ARG A 235 -28.36 0.65 -1.96
C ARG A 235 -27.46 1.05 -0.78
N ALA A 236 -26.27 1.60 -1.05
CA ALA A 236 -25.35 2.06 -0.02
C ALA A 236 -25.94 3.21 0.81
N MET A 237 -26.60 4.17 0.15
CA MET A 237 -27.29 5.28 0.83
C MET A 237 -28.47 4.79 1.67
N ARG A 238 -29.30 3.87 1.15
CA ARG A 238 -30.38 3.27 1.94
C ARG A 238 -29.86 2.53 3.17
N ALA A 239 -28.78 1.78 3.01
CA ALA A 239 -28.10 1.12 4.13
C ALA A 239 -27.61 2.11 5.19
N LEU A 240 -27.08 3.26 4.76
CA LEU A 240 -26.64 4.32 5.66
C LEU A 240 -27.84 4.95 6.41
N VAL A 241 -28.95 5.22 5.73
CA VAL A 241 -30.19 5.70 6.37
C VAL A 241 -30.68 4.71 7.41
N VAL A 242 -30.75 3.41 7.06
CA VAL A 242 -31.17 2.35 7.99
C VAL A 242 -30.27 2.29 9.23
N LEU A 243 -28.96 2.48 9.07
CA LEU A 243 -28.03 2.56 10.17
C LEU A 243 -28.22 3.82 11.04
N LEU A 244 -28.44 4.98 10.41
CA LEU A 244 -28.61 6.24 11.10
C LEU A 244 -29.96 6.35 11.83
N GLU A 245 -31.02 5.75 11.30
CA GLU A 245 -32.35 5.77 11.91
C GLU A 245 -32.55 4.65 12.93
N TYR A 246 -32.21 3.41 12.55
CA TYR A 246 -32.56 2.22 13.34
C TYR A 246 -31.36 1.58 14.04
N ARG A 247 -30.13 2.07 13.82
CA ARG A 247 -28.88 1.45 14.30
C ARG A 247 -28.69 0.01 13.81
N ILE A 248 -29.37 -0.36 12.73
CA ILE A 248 -29.24 -1.67 12.10
C ILE A 248 -28.06 -1.62 11.15
N HIS A 249 -27.03 -2.41 11.44
CA HIS A 249 -25.87 -2.54 10.58
C HIS A 249 -26.16 -3.49 9.41
N THR A 250 -25.60 -3.20 8.24
CA THR A 250 -25.64 -4.11 7.08
C THR A 250 -24.80 -5.38 7.27
N ARG A 251 -23.96 -5.41 8.31
CA ARG A 251 -23.18 -6.56 8.73
C ARG A 251 -23.59 -6.89 10.16
N ASP A 252 -23.80 -8.15 10.47
CA ASP A 252 -24.22 -8.64 11.79
C ASP A 252 -23.23 -8.30 12.92
N GLN A 253 -22.02 -7.86 12.58
CA GLN A 253 -20.96 -7.52 13.53
C GLN A 253 -20.49 -6.08 13.35
N ALA A 254 -20.69 -5.26 14.38
CA ALA A 254 -19.97 -4.00 14.52
C ALA A 254 -18.46 -4.26 14.57
N ALA A 255 -17.70 -3.61 13.70
CA ALA A 255 -16.25 -3.61 13.73
C ALA A 255 -15.78 -2.63 14.81
N THR A 256 -15.79 -3.06 16.07
CA THR A 256 -15.25 -2.26 17.16
C THR A 256 -13.72 -2.21 17.08
N HIS A 257 -13.11 -1.11 17.54
CA HIS A 257 -11.66 -0.96 17.62
C HIS A 257 -10.99 -2.19 18.27
N PHE A 258 -11.58 -2.68 19.37
CA PHE A 258 -11.13 -3.89 20.05
C PHE A 258 -11.11 -5.14 19.15
N ARG A 259 -12.17 -5.36 18.35
CA ARG A 259 -12.23 -6.50 17.41
C ARG A 259 -11.23 -6.37 16.27
N LEU A 260 -10.94 -5.15 15.81
CA LEU A 260 -9.91 -4.92 14.78
C LEU A 260 -8.52 -5.22 15.34
N VAL A 261 -8.19 -4.70 16.53
CA VAL A 261 -6.92 -4.98 17.22
C VAL A 261 -6.78 -6.48 17.47
N LEU A 262 -7.83 -7.14 18.00
CA LEU A 262 -7.81 -8.58 18.23
C LEU A 262 -7.56 -9.35 16.95
N ARG A 263 -8.25 -9.03 15.84
CA ARG A 263 -8.02 -9.68 14.54
C ARG A 263 -6.60 -9.47 14.02
N THR A 264 -6.02 -8.29 14.22
CA THR A 264 -4.63 -8.00 13.82
C THR A 264 -3.66 -8.85 14.63
N VAL A 265 -3.87 -8.95 15.95
CA VAL A 265 -3.07 -9.82 16.83
C VAL A 265 -3.23 -11.28 16.41
N THR A 266 -4.46 -11.78 16.24
CA THR A 266 -4.70 -13.16 15.80
C THR A 266 -4.02 -13.46 14.46
N ARG A 267 -4.12 -12.56 13.47
CA ARG A 267 -3.45 -12.74 12.18
C ARG A 267 -1.93 -12.72 12.28
N SER A 268 -1.39 -11.85 13.12
CA SER A 268 0.05 -11.80 13.36
C SER A 268 0.53 -13.11 13.99
N VAL A 269 -0.19 -13.62 14.97
CA VAL A 269 0.10 -14.91 15.62
C VAL A 269 0.02 -16.06 14.61
N SER A 270 -1.06 -16.16 13.84
CA SER A 270 -1.19 -17.19 12.80
C SER A 270 -0.10 -17.12 11.72
N SER A 271 0.31 -15.91 11.33
CA SER A 271 1.43 -15.75 10.39
C SER A 271 2.75 -16.23 10.97
N HIS A 272 2.97 -16.09 12.28
CA HIS A 272 4.15 -16.68 12.93
C HIS A 272 4.04 -18.20 13.02
N ASP A 273 2.83 -18.75 13.19
CA ASP A 273 2.62 -20.20 13.17
C ASP A 273 2.96 -20.80 11.79
N ASP A 274 2.59 -20.13 10.70
CA ASP A 274 2.98 -20.55 9.34
C ASP A 274 4.52 -20.53 9.14
N ILE A 275 5.19 -19.52 9.71
CA ILE A 275 6.66 -19.41 9.69
C ILE A 275 7.28 -20.57 10.50
N ILE A 276 6.77 -20.85 11.70
CA ILE A 276 7.23 -21.97 12.54
C ILE A 276 7.09 -23.28 11.78
N TRP A 277 5.94 -23.52 11.13
CA TRP A 277 5.72 -24.71 10.32
C TRP A 277 6.73 -24.83 9.16
N SER A 278 6.98 -23.73 8.45
CA SER A 278 7.96 -23.72 7.37
C SER A 278 9.38 -24.00 7.86
N LEU A 279 9.78 -23.42 8.99
CA LEU A 279 11.09 -23.64 9.60
C LEU A 279 11.24 -25.08 10.09
N CYS A 280 10.22 -25.68 10.70
CA CYS A 280 10.24 -27.09 11.08
C CYS A 280 10.53 -28.01 9.88
N ASN A 281 9.92 -27.74 8.71
CA ASN A 281 10.20 -28.51 7.50
C ASN A 281 11.63 -28.31 6.97
N GLN A 282 12.15 -27.08 7.03
CA GLN A 282 13.53 -26.80 6.64
C GLN A 282 14.53 -27.51 7.55
N VAL A 283 14.29 -27.50 8.87
CA VAL A 283 15.11 -28.27 9.83
C VAL A 283 15.09 -29.75 9.48
N LEU A 284 13.92 -30.36 9.23
CA LEU A 284 13.83 -31.78 8.85
C LEU A 284 14.51 -32.11 7.51
N GLU A 285 14.53 -31.19 6.57
CA GLU A 285 15.26 -31.34 5.31
C GLU A 285 16.77 -31.24 5.53
N GLN A 286 17.20 -30.31 6.37
CA GLN A 286 18.59 -30.11 6.74
C GLN A 286 19.15 -31.29 7.54
N GLU A 287 18.38 -31.88 8.46
CA GLU A 287 18.78 -33.12 9.16
C GLU A 287 18.99 -34.28 8.18
N ARG A 288 18.16 -34.38 7.15
CA ARG A 288 18.32 -35.39 6.08
C ARG A 288 19.57 -35.16 5.25
N ALA A 289 19.94 -33.90 4.98
CA ALA A 289 21.18 -33.56 4.30
C ALA A 289 22.41 -33.95 5.12
N ILE A 290 22.41 -33.65 6.42
CA ILE A 290 23.49 -34.07 7.34
C ILE A 290 23.59 -35.59 7.43
N ASP A 291 22.46 -36.30 7.55
CA ASP A 291 22.45 -37.77 7.56
C ASP A 291 23.03 -38.35 6.26
N HIS A 292 22.73 -37.75 5.11
CA HIS A 292 23.27 -38.16 3.82
C HIS A 292 24.79 -37.93 3.73
N GLU A 293 25.24 -36.73 4.11
CA GLU A 293 26.66 -36.38 4.11
C GLU A 293 27.45 -37.18 5.14
N ARG A 294 26.88 -37.58 6.27
CA ARG A 294 27.56 -38.42 7.28
C ARG A 294 27.87 -39.83 6.77
N ILE A 295 27.13 -40.32 5.77
CA ILE A 295 27.38 -41.61 5.12
C ILE A 295 28.50 -41.49 4.08
N ALA A 296 28.74 -40.28 3.54
CA ALA A 296 29.73 -40.04 2.48
C ALA A 296 31.20 -40.31 2.90
N PRO A 297 31.67 -39.99 4.12
CA PRO A 297 33.00 -40.34 4.60
C PRO A 297 33.30 -41.84 4.55
N ASN A 298 32.34 -42.69 4.91
CA ASN A 298 32.52 -44.14 4.88
C ASN A 298 32.70 -44.64 3.44
N ARG A 299 31.95 -44.08 2.48
CA ARG A 299 32.09 -44.39 1.05
C ARG A 299 33.38 -43.83 0.45
N ALA A 300 33.82 -42.65 0.87
CA ALA A 300 35.08 -42.04 0.41
C ALA A 300 36.31 -42.80 0.93
N LEU A 301 36.22 -43.33 2.16
CA LEU A 301 37.24 -44.19 2.76
C LEU A 301 37.37 -45.53 2.02
N GLU A 302 36.24 -46.15 1.66
CA GLU A 302 36.19 -47.36 0.81
C GLU A 302 36.74 -47.11 -0.61
N ALA A 303 36.60 -45.88 -1.13
CA ALA A 303 37.04 -45.47 -2.45
C ALA A 303 38.44 -44.81 -2.50
N HIS A 304 39.19 -44.78 -1.39
CA HIS A 304 40.50 -44.12 -1.27
C HIS A 304 40.53 -42.66 -1.77
N THR A 305 39.45 -41.91 -1.55
CA THR A 305 39.31 -40.50 -1.99
C THR A 305 39.67 -39.53 -0.85
N GLN A 306 40.09 -38.29 -1.17
CA GLN A 306 40.45 -37.27 -0.17
C GLN A 306 39.24 -36.88 0.71
N MET A 307 39.40 -36.94 2.03
CA MET A 307 38.33 -36.73 3.04
C MET A 307 38.06 -35.26 3.40
N GLU A 308 39.07 -34.39 3.29
CA GLU A 308 39.00 -32.94 3.59
C GLU A 308 37.74 -32.23 3.03
N PRO A 309 37.39 -32.35 1.73
CA PRO A 309 36.23 -31.63 1.20
C PRO A 309 34.89 -32.13 1.75
N VAL A 310 34.79 -33.41 2.13
CA VAL A 310 33.57 -34.01 2.69
C VAL A 310 33.35 -33.51 4.13
N LEU A 311 34.43 -33.40 4.91
CA LEU A 311 34.37 -32.87 6.28
C LEU A 311 34.04 -31.37 6.29
N ALA A 312 34.59 -30.60 5.36
CA ALA A 312 34.26 -29.19 5.21
C ALA A 312 32.77 -28.98 4.84
N GLN A 313 32.22 -29.81 3.95
CA GLN A 313 30.79 -29.75 3.60
C GLN A 313 29.90 -30.10 4.80
N LEU A 314 30.25 -31.13 5.57
CA LEU A 314 29.53 -31.50 6.79
C LEU A 314 29.47 -30.35 7.81
N GLN A 315 30.59 -29.64 8.02
CA GLN A 315 30.64 -28.49 8.92
C GLN A 315 29.72 -27.35 8.46
N ILE A 316 29.62 -27.10 7.15
CA ILE A 316 28.72 -26.08 6.59
C ILE A 316 27.26 -26.46 6.86
N GLU A 317 26.88 -27.71 6.63
CA GLU A 317 25.50 -28.16 6.86
C GLU A 317 25.12 -28.15 8.36
N GLU A 318 26.06 -28.43 9.27
CA GLU A 318 25.86 -28.34 10.72
C GLU A 318 25.68 -26.88 11.19
N ILE A 319 26.48 -25.93 10.66
CA ILE A 319 26.31 -24.49 10.95
C ILE A 319 24.93 -24.02 10.50
N ARG A 320 24.52 -24.40 9.30
CA ARG A 320 23.21 -24.02 8.74
C ARG A 320 22.05 -24.58 9.55
N LEU A 321 22.18 -25.80 10.06
CA LEU A 321 21.19 -26.38 10.97
C LEU A 321 21.07 -25.57 12.26
N HIS A 322 22.19 -25.12 12.82
CA HIS A 322 22.21 -24.29 14.04
C HIS A 322 21.50 -22.94 13.83
N GLU A 323 21.76 -22.27 12.70
CA GLU A 323 21.07 -21.02 12.34
C GLU A 323 19.56 -21.21 12.25
N LEU A 324 19.10 -22.28 11.59
CA LEU A 324 17.66 -22.61 11.49
C LEU A 324 17.01 -22.86 12.86
N PHE A 325 17.74 -23.46 13.81
CA PHE A 325 17.23 -23.66 15.17
C PHE A 325 17.09 -22.35 15.96
N GLU A 326 17.98 -21.39 15.78
CA GLU A 326 17.87 -20.06 16.42
C GLU A 326 16.73 -19.23 15.82
N GLU A 327 16.54 -19.31 14.51
CA GLU A 327 15.39 -18.71 13.83
C GLU A 327 14.07 -19.32 14.32
N LEU A 328 14.01 -20.66 14.44
CA LEU A 328 12.85 -21.38 14.95
C LEU A 328 12.53 -20.97 16.40
N ARG A 329 13.54 -20.89 17.28
CA ARG A 329 13.37 -20.41 18.67
C ARG A 329 12.84 -18.98 18.72
N THR A 330 13.32 -18.12 17.83
CA THR A 330 12.89 -16.72 17.77
C THR A 330 11.45 -16.60 17.27
N ALA A 331 11.06 -17.41 16.29
CA ALA A 331 9.70 -17.46 15.76
C ALA A 331 8.70 -18.01 16.79
N GLN A 332 9.08 -19.06 17.54
CA GLN A 332 8.25 -19.67 18.58
C GLN A 332 7.84 -18.70 19.70
N LYS A 333 8.72 -17.76 20.08
CA LYS A 333 8.40 -16.72 21.07
C LYS A 333 7.27 -15.78 20.63
N LYS A 334 6.95 -15.76 19.34
CA LYS A 334 5.95 -14.86 18.72
C LYS A 334 4.72 -15.60 18.17
N GLY A 335 4.75 -16.94 18.13
CA GLY A 335 3.65 -17.79 17.68
C GLY A 335 2.60 -18.06 18.76
N SER A 336 1.58 -18.84 18.42
CA SER A 336 0.48 -19.19 19.34
C SER A 336 0.89 -20.21 20.41
N GLY A 337 2.00 -20.91 20.19
CA GLY A 337 2.40 -22.08 20.97
C GLY A 337 1.58 -23.34 20.67
N GLN A 338 0.70 -23.31 19.67
CA GLN A 338 -0.13 -24.45 19.28
C GLN A 338 0.44 -25.27 18.11
N VAL A 339 1.51 -24.79 17.48
CA VAL A 339 2.18 -25.52 16.39
C VAL A 339 2.90 -26.72 16.99
N GLU A 340 2.53 -27.92 16.54
CA GLU A 340 3.19 -29.16 16.95
C GLU A 340 4.61 -29.20 16.36
N ILE A 341 5.61 -29.27 17.23
CA ILE A 341 7.03 -29.28 16.83
C ILE A 341 7.45 -30.75 16.69
N PRO A 342 7.96 -31.17 15.51
CA PRO A 342 8.50 -32.51 15.33
C PRO A 342 9.67 -32.79 16.27
N GLN A 343 9.88 -34.06 16.63
CA GLN A 343 11.11 -34.46 17.30
C GLN A 343 12.28 -34.39 16.31
N PHE A 344 13.18 -33.44 16.50
CA PHE A 344 14.40 -33.33 15.71
C PHE A 344 15.50 -34.22 16.30
N LYS A 345 16.25 -34.91 15.44
CA LYS A 345 17.32 -35.83 15.85
C LYS A 345 18.48 -35.11 16.54
N TYR A 346 18.79 -33.89 16.09
CA TYR A 346 19.97 -33.15 16.52
C TYR A 346 19.68 -32.12 17.62
N THR A 347 18.48 -32.14 18.21
CA THR A 347 18.03 -31.19 19.26
C THR A 347 18.96 -31.14 20.49
N GLN A 348 19.71 -32.21 20.77
CA GLN A 348 20.58 -32.34 21.97
C GLN A 348 22.06 -32.00 21.70
N GLN A 349 22.46 -31.71 20.46
CA GLN A 349 23.85 -31.39 20.11
C GLN A 349 24.13 -29.87 20.05
N ILE A 350 23.18 -29.05 20.51
CA ILE A 350 23.26 -27.58 20.52
C ILE A 350 23.00 -27.04 21.93
#